data_AF-A0A6J7SQE0-F1
#
_entry.id   AF-A0A6J7SQE0-F1
#
_cell.length_a   1.000
_cell.length_b   1.000
_cell.length_c   1.000
_cell.angle_alpha   90.00
_cell.angle_beta   90.00
_cell.angle_gamma   90.00
#
_symmetry.space_group_name_H-M   'P 1'
#
loop_
_entity.id
_entity.type
_entity.pdbx_description
1 polymer ?
#
loop_
_entity_poly.entity_id
_entity_poly.type
_entity_poly.pdbx_seq_one_letter_code
_entity_poly.pdbx_strand_id
1 'polypeptide(L)'
;MGVKVGPTATPQEILEIAERLNPNRIPGRLTFIIRMGAGKVRTALPAIVQEVQDSGIPVVWVCDPMHGNTREAASGHKTRSFDDIIDEVKGFFEVHRAIGSHPGGIHIELTGDDVTECVGGTGGVLETGLGERYETACDPRLNREQSLELAFLVADMLIEK
;
A
#
# COMPACT_ATOMS: atom_id res chain seq x y z
N MET A 1 4.22 -16.29 -3.09
CA MET A 1 3.46 -16.23 -1.82
C MET A 1 3.54 -14.81 -1.30
N GLY A 2 2.45 -14.28 -0.73
CA GLY A 2 2.41 -12.92 -0.18
C GLY A 2 2.33 -12.93 1.33
N VAL A 3 3.09 -12.06 2.01
CA VAL A 3 3.01 -11.83 3.46
C VAL A 3 2.72 -10.36 3.69
N LYS A 4 1.65 -10.06 4.43
CA LYS A 4 1.27 -8.69 4.80
C LYS A 4 2.18 -8.21 5.93
N VAL A 5 2.78 -7.04 5.76
CA VAL A 5 3.71 -6.42 6.73
C VAL A 5 3.11 -5.11 7.22
N GLY A 6 2.77 -5.08 8.50
CA GLY A 6 2.22 -3.90 9.17
C GLY A 6 3.29 -3.06 9.87
N PRO A 7 2.90 -1.91 10.46
CA PRO A 7 3.83 -0.95 11.04
C PRO A 7 4.50 -1.41 12.35
N THR A 8 4.07 -2.54 12.92
CA THR A 8 4.65 -3.12 14.14
C THR A 8 5.68 -4.20 13.85
N ALA A 9 5.88 -4.57 12.58
CA ALA A 9 6.85 -5.59 12.20
C ALA A 9 8.27 -5.08 12.45
N THR A 10 9.13 -5.98 12.92
CA THR A 10 10.56 -5.69 13.12
C THR A 10 11.39 -6.26 11.96
N PRO A 11 12.57 -5.67 11.66
CA PRO A 11 13.47 -6.21 10.63
C PRO A 11 13.82 -7.68 10.85
N GLN A 12 14.06 -8.08 12.10
CA GLN A 12 14.43 -9.44 12.49
C GLN A 12 13.31 -10.45 12.19
N GLU A 13 12.05 -10.12 12.52
CA GLU A 13 10.91 -10.97 12.21
C GLU A 13 10.73 -11.14 10.71
N ILE A 14 10.90 -10.07 9.94
CA ILE A 14 10.75 -10.12 8.48
C ILE A 14 11.87 -10.94 7.84
N LEU A 15 13.10 -10.83 8.33
CA LEU A 15 14.21 -11.66 7.87
C LEU A 15 13.96 -13.14 8.16
N GLU A 16 13.52 -13.49 9.38
CA GLU A 16 13.20 -14.87 9.74
C GLU A 16 12.08 -15.46 8.86
N ILE A 17 11.06 -14.65 8.55
CA ILE A 17 10.01 -15.04 7.59
C ILE A 17 10.61 -15.28 6.20
N ALA A 18 11.53 -14.42 5.75
CA ALA A 18 12.17 -14.56 4.45
C ALA A 18 12.99 -15.86 4.34
N GLU A 19 13.76 -16.20 5.37
CA GLU A 19 14.56 -17.43 5.46
C GLU A 19 13.67 -18.68 5.43
N ARG A 20 12.54 -18.66 6.15
CA ARG A 20 11.61 -19.79 6.22
C ARG A 20 10.81 -19.99 4.94
N LEU A 21 10.36 -18.90 4.30
CA LEU A 21 9.46 -18.97 3.15
C LEU A 21 10.19 -19.01 1.80
N ASN A 22 11.44 -18.54 1.75
CA ASN A 22 12.29 -18.61 0.56
C ASN A 22 13.71 -19.15 0.84
N PRO A 23 13.85 -20.35 1.47
CA PRO A 23 15.15 -20.89 1.87
C PRO A 23 16.08 -21.15 0.67
N ASN A 24 15.50 -21.41 -0.50
CA ASN A 24 16.24 -21.67 -1.74
C ASN A 24 16.52 -20.38 -2.53
N ARG A 25 16.21 -19.20 -1.98
CA ARG A 25 16.46 -17.88 -2.58
C ARG A 25 15.96 -17.77 -4.02
N ILE A 26 14.75 -18.26 -4.29
CA ILE A 26 14.14 -18.23 -5.62
C ILE A 26 13.56 -16.82 -5.85
N PRO A 27 14.04 -16.04 -6.84
CA PRO A 27 13.48 -14.72 -7.14
C PRO A 27 11.98 -14.80 -7.46
N GLY A 28 11.20 -13.85 -6.96
CA GLY A 28 9.74 -13.81 -7.18
C GLY A 28 8.92 -14.79 -6.33
N ARG A 29 9.54 -15.71 -5.58
CA ARG A 29 8.80 -16.68 -4.75
C ARG A 29 8.08 -16.03 -3.57
N LEU A 30 8.71 -15.05 -2.93
CA LEU A 30 8.18 -14.34 -1.76
C LEU A 30 7.94 -12.86 -2.08
N THR A 31 6.77 -12.39 -1.70
CA THR A 31 6.35 -10.99 -1.81
C THR A 31 6.01 -10.46 -0.43
N PHE A 32 6.65 -9.37 -0.01
CA PHE A 32 6.24 -8.61 1.15
C PHE A 32 5.28 -7.49 0.72
N ILE A 33 4.08 -7.51 1.30
CA ILE A 33 2.99 -6.58 0.99
C ILE A 33 2.89 -5.57 2.14
N ILE A 34 3.44 -4.39 1.94
CA ILE A 34 3.63 -3.34 2.95
C ILE A 34 2.34 -2.53 3.12
N ARG A 35 1.82 -2.47 4.35
CA ARG A 35 0.58 -1.74 4.70
C ARG A 35 0.75 -1.00 6.03
N MET A 36 1.59 0.03 6.02
CA MET A 36 2.02 0.75 7.22
C MET A 36 1.18 1.98 7.54
N GLY A 37 0.51 2.54 6.54
CA GLY A 37 -0.16 3.84 6.59
C GLY A 37 0.78 4.97 6.17
N ALA A 38 0.20 6.01 5.57
CA ALA A 38 0.92 7.19 5.05
C ALA A 38 1.86 7.82 6.09
N GLY A 39 1.36 7.98 7.32
CA GLY A 39 2.12 8.58 8.42
C GLY A 39 3.28 7.74 8.98
N LYS A 40 3.44 6.47 8.56
CA LYS A 40 4.44 5.55 9.13
C LYS A 40 5.35 4.90 8.11
N VAL A 41 4.96 4.80 6.84
CA VAL A 41 5.75 4.06 5.83
C VAL A 41 7.20 4.57 5.75
N ARG A 42 7.41 5.89 5.78
CA ARG A 42 8.74 6.51 5.67
C ARG A 42 9.64 6.28 6.89
N THR A 43 9.07 5.91 8.04
CA THR A 43 9.83 5.71 9.28
C THR A 43 9.98 4.24 9.64
N ALA A 44 8.98 3.42 9.38
CA ALA A 44 8.98 2.00 9.75
C ALA A 44 9.53 1.06 8.66
N LEU A 45 9.40 1.41 7.37
CA LEU A 45 9.86 0.56 6.27
C LEU A 45 11.39 0.50 6.08
N PRO A 46 12.16 1.60 6.22
CA PRO A 46 13.56 1.63 5.80
C PRO A 46 14.43 0.53 6.41
N ALA A 47 14.34 0.33 7.73
CA ALA A 47 15.14 -0.66 8.44
C ALA A 47 14.80 -2.10 7.99
N ILE A 48 13.54 -2.37 7.65
CA ILE A 48 13.10 -3.68 7.17
C ILE A 48 13.67 -3.96 5.77
N VAL A 49 13.57 -2.99 4.86
CA VAL A 49 14.08 -3.15 3.49
C VAL A 49 15.60 -3.34 3.49
N GLN A 50 16.32 -2.56 4.31
CA GLN A 50 17.77 -2.67 4.43
C GLN A 50 18.19 -4.06 4.94
N GLU A 51 17.59 -4.55 6.03
CA GLU A 51 17.93 -5.86 6.61
C GLU A 51 17.71 -7.01 5.61
N VAL A 52 16.56 -7.00 4.91
CA VAL A 52 16.28 -8.03 3.91
C VAL A 52 17.21 -7.91 2.71
N GLN A 53 17.55 -6.70 2.27
CA GLN A 53 18.49 -6.49 1.17
C GLN A 53 19.90 -6.98 1.53
N ASP A 54 20.38 -6.69 2.74
CA ASP A 54 21.70 -7.10 3.22
C ASP A 54 21.81 -8.63 3.38
N SER A 55 20.70 -9.32 3.68
CA SER A 55 20.66 -10.79 3.72
C SER A 55 20.87 -11.47 2.35
N GLY A 56 20.63 -10.73 1.27
CA GLY A 56 20.65 -11.24 -0.10
C GLY A 56 19.56 -12.26 -0.43
N ILE A 57 18.46 -12.31 0.34
CA ILE A 57 17.28 -13.12 0.02
C ILE A 57 16.41 -12.34 -0.97
N PRO A 58 16.18 -12.85 -2.20
CA PRO A 58 15.40 -12.12 -3.18
C PRO A 58 13.91 -12.14 -2.82
N VAL A 59 13.31 -10.97 -2.78
CA VAL A 59 11.88 -10.76 -2.51
C VAL A 59 11.30 -9.73 -3.49
N VAL A 60 9.98 -9.72 -3.62
CA VAL A 60 9.23 -8.65 -4.30
C VAL A 60 8.62 -7.75 -3.23
N TRP A 61 8.84 -6.44 -3.34
CA TRP A 61 8.19 -5.45 -2.49
C TRP A 61 6.94 -4.92 -3.17
N VAL A 62 5.80 -4.97 -2.47
CA VAL A 62 4.53 -4.46 -2.97
C VAL A 62 3.92 -3.53 -1.92
N CYS A 63 3.41 -2.37 -2.34
CA CYS A 63 2.68 -1.45 -1.47
C CYS A 63 1.19 -1.79 -1.45
N ASP A 64 0.61 -1.96 -0.27
CA ASP A 64 -0.83 -1.98 0.00
C ASP A 64 -1.20 -0.71 0.76
N PRO A 65 -1.53 0.38 0.03
CA PRO A 65 -1.84 1.66 0.63
C PRO A 65 -3.26 1.72 1.19
N MET A 66 -3.99 0.61 1.22
CA MET A 66 -5.40 0.59 1.60
C MET A 66 -5.56 0.29 3.09
N HIS A 67 -5.00 -0.84 3.52
CA HIS A 67 -5.27 -1.42 4.85
C HIS A 67 -4.54 -0.72 6.00
N GLY A 68 -3.59 0.18 5.71
CA GLY A 68 -2.94 1.04 6.69
C GLY A 68 -3.67 2.35 6.96
N ASN A 69 -4.61 2.74 6.08
CA ASN A 69 -5.23 4.08 6.05
C ASN A 69 -6.75 4.07 6.28
N THR A 70 -7.32 2.96 6.76
CA THR A 70 -8.76 2.89 7.10
C THR A 70 -9.04 3.71 8.37
N ARG A 71 -10.05 4.57 8.30
CA ARG A 71 -10.61 5.32 9.43
C ARG A 71 -12.15 5.20 9.46
N GLU A 72 -12.75 5.56 10.58
CA GLU A 72 -14.20 5.70 10.69
C GLU A 72 -14.60 7.17 10.49
N ALA A 73 -15.59 7.41 9.63
CA ALA A 73 -16.19 8.73 9.40
C ALA A 73 -17.18 9.08 10.52
N ALA A 74 -17.54 10.37 10.64
CA ALA A 74 -18.55 10.81 11.60
C ALA A 74 -19.93 10.14 11.38
N SER A 75 -20.19 9.65 10.17
CA SER A 75 -21.40 8.89 9.82
C SER A 75 -21.38 7.42 10.26
N GLY A 76 -20.27 6.93 10.82
CA GLY A 76 -20.05 5.53 11.20
C GLY A 76 -19.58 4.63 10.04
N HIS A 77 -19.51 5.15 8.81
CA HIS A 77 -18.94 4.41 7.69
C HIS A 77 -17.42 4.32 7.84
N LYS A 78 -16.86 3.14 7.55
CA LYS A 78 -15.42 3.04 7.30
C LYS A 78 -15.10 3.75 5.99
N THR A 79 -13.98 4.44 5.96
CA THR A 79 -13.51 5.12 4.75
C THR A 79 -12.00 5.21 4.74
N ARG A 80 -11.45 5.61 3.59
CA ARG A 80 -10.03 5.90 3.38
C ARG A 80 -9.94 7.24 2.65
N SER A 81 -8.93 8.04 2.99
CA SER A 81 -8.61 9.24 2.24
C SER A 81 -7.79 8.86 1.02
N PHE A 82 -8.20 9.31 -0.17
CA PHE A 82 -7.42 9.11 -1.39
C PHE A 82 -6.03 9.74 -1.29
N ASP A 83 -5.90 10.89 -0.62
CA ASP A 83 -4.61 11.56 -0.42
C ASP A 83 -3.67 10.72 0.45
N ASP A 84 -4.18 10.07 1.51
CA ASP A 84 -3.38 9.19 2.37
C ASP A 84 -2.97 7.92 1.60
N ILE A 85 -3.86 7.36 0.77
CA ILE A 85 -3.54 6.23 -0.12
C ILE A 85 -2.36 6.61 -1.03
N ILE A 86 -2.43 7.77 -1.69
CA ILE A 86 -1.35 8.25 -2.56
C ILE A 86 -0.07 8.53 -1.79
N ASP A 87 -0.16 9.14 -0.61
CA ASP A 87 1.02 9.48 0.18
C ASP A 87 1.75 8.24 0.70
N GLU A 88 1.04 7.15 1.04
CA GLU A 88 1.72 5.89 1.38
C GLU A 88 2.47 5.30 0.18
N VAL A 89 1.89 5.35 -1.03
CA VAL A 89 2.59 4.89 -2.24
C VAL A 89 3.81 5.75 -2.52
N LYS A 90 3.69 7.08 -2.42
CA LYS A 90 4.84 7.99 -2.57
C LYS A 90 5.94 7.67 -1.57
N GLY A 91 5.60 7.55 -0.29
CA GLY A 91 6.56 7.19 0.75
C GLY A 91 7.22 5.83 0.53
N PHE A 92 6.48 4.85 0.03
CA PHE A 92 7.04 3.55 -0.37
C PHE A 92 8.08 3.69 -1.48
N PHE A 93 7.78 4.45 -2.54
CA PHE A 93 8.75 4.73 -3.61
C PHE A 93 9.97 5.51 -3.12
N GLU A 94 9.78 6.53 -2.27
CA GLU A 94 10.86 7.32 -1.68
C GLU A 94 11.83 6.43 -0.88
N VAL A 95 11.32 5.52 -0.05
CA VAL A 95 12.13 4.58 0.72
C VAL A 95 12.95 3.67 -0.20
N HIS A 96 12.32 3.11 -1.23
CA HIS A 96 13.02 2.24 -2.18
C HIS A 96 14.10 3.00 -2.97
N ARG A 97 13.82 4.22 -3.42
CA ARG A 97 14.81 5.08 -4.10
C ARG A 97 15.99 5.40 -3.18
N ALA A 98 15.73 5.78 -1.93
CA ALA A 98 16.77 6.15 -0.97
C ALA A 98 17.73 4.99 -0.64
N ILE A 99 17.20 3.77 -0.56
CA ILE A 99 17.99 2.56 -0.26
C ILE A 99 18.64 1.98 -1.53
N GLY A 100 18.09 2.28 -2.72
CA GLY A 100 18.51 1.66 -3.98
C GLY A 100 17.92 0.25 -4.16
N SER A 101 16.73 0.01 -3.61
CA SER A 101 15.95 -1.22 -3.84
C SER A 101 14.82 -0.99 -4.85
N HIS A 102 14.16 -2.07 -5.29
CA HIS A 102 13.14 -2.00 -6.34
C HIS A 102 11.71 -1.96 -5.77
N PRO A 103 10.91 -0.90 -6.05
CA PRO A 103 9.48 -0.87 -5.72
C PRO A 103 8.71 -1.76 -6.72
N GLY A 104 8.43 -3.00 -6.33
CA GLY A 104 7.99 -4.07 -7.24
C GLY A 104 6.51 -4.10 -7.61
N GLY A 105 5.65 -3.29 -6.98
CA GLY A 105 4.24 -3.18 -7.38
C GLY A 105 3.32 -2.58 -6.31
N ILE A 106 2.02 -2.60 -6.62
CA ILE A 106 0.94 -2.14 -5.74
C ILE A 106 -0.16 -3.22 -5.58
N HIS A 107 -0.84 -3.23 -4.44
CA HIS A 107 -1.94 -4.13 -4.10
C HIS A 107 -3.09 -3.27 -3.56
N ILE A 108 -4.17 -3.15 -4.33
CA ILE A 108 -5.26 -2.21 -4.06
C ILE A 108 -6.61 -2.89 -4.08
N GLU A 109 -7.58 -2.29 -3.38
CA GLU A 109 -8.99 -2.70 -3.39
C GLU A 109 -9.78 -1.70 -4.23
N LEU A 110 -10.37 -2.18 -5.32
CA LEU A 110 -11.09 -1.34 -6.27
C LEU A 110 -12.37 -1.98 -6.77
N THR A 111 -13.26 -1.16 -7.34
CA THR A 111 -14.37 -1.60 -8.18
C THR A 111 -14.48 -0.72 -9.44
N GLY A 112 -15.07 -1.27 -10.50
CA GLY A 112 -15.38 -0.53 -11.72
C GLY A 112 -16.62 0.38 -11.61
N ASP A 113 -17.31 0.32 -10.48
CA ASP A 113 -18.52 1.09 -10.20
C ASP A 113 -18.20 2.49 -9.66
N ASP A 114 -19.10 3.44 -9.89
CA ASP A 114 -19.02 4.81 -9.33
C ASP A 114 -19.55 4.83 -7.87
N VAL A 115 -18.87 4.10 -6.98
CA VAL A 115 -19.18 4.04 -5.54
C VAL A 115 -18.61 5.23 -4.77
N THR A 116 -19.18 5.49 -3.60
CA THR A 116 -18.78 6.58 -2.67
C THR A 116 -18.15 6.00 -1.40
N GLU A 117 -17.12 5.16 -1.54
CA GLU A 117 -16.54 4.40 -0.43
C GLU A 117 -15.26 5.06 0.16
N CYS A 118 -14.39 5.61 -0.71
CA CYS A 118 -13.21 6.38 -0.32
C CYS A 118 -13.43 7.88 -0.57
N VAL A 119 -12.99 8.72 0.37
CA VAL A 119 -13.10 10.19 0.32
C VAL A 119 -11.97 10.78 -0.54
N GLY A 120 -12.27 11.84 -1.28
CA GLY A 120 -11.29 12.56 -2.11
C GLY A 120 -11.18 12.01 -3.54
N GLY A 121 -10.00 12.21 -4.14
CA GLY A 121 -9.78 12.04 -5.58
C GLY A 121 -10.38 13.18 -6.39
N THR A 122 -10.12 13.20 -7.69
CA THR A 122 -10.60 14.21 -8.64
C THR A 122 -12.12 14.34 -8.68
N GLY A 123 -12.85 13.24 -8.51
CA GLY A 123 -14.31 13.23 -8.40
C GLY A 123 -14.86 13.88 -7.13
N GLY A 124 -14.01 14.14 -6.12
CA GLY A 124 -14.36 14.95 -4.96
C GLY A 124 -15.36 14.29 -4.00
N VAL A 125 -15.29 12.97 -3.80
CA VAL A 125 -16.19 12.27 -2.86
C VAL A 125 -16.04 12.87 -1.46
N LEU A 126 -17.10 13.49 -0.96
CA LEU A 126 -17.12 14.09 0.37
C LEU A 126 -17.53 13.06 1.43
N GLU A 127 -17.11 13.28 2.67
CA GLU A 127 -17.49 12.40 3.79
C GLU A 127 -19.02 12.36 3.99
N THR A 128 -19.72 13.46 3.69
CA THR A 128 -21.20 13.52 3.72
C THR A 128 -21.87 12.70 2.62
N GLY A 129 -21.15 12.38 1.54
CA GLY A 129 -21.66 11.60 0.41
C GLY A 129 -21.40 10.09 0.53
N LEU A 130 -20.71 9.62 1.58
CA LEU A 130 -20.31 8.22 1.70
C LEU A 130 -21.48 7.24 1.59
N GLY A 131 -22.64 7.57 2.18
CA GLY A 131 -23.83 6.72 2.21
C GLY A 131 -24.65 6.69 0.92
N GLU A 132 -24.30 7.48 -0.11
CA GLU A 132 -25.07 7.53 -1.37
C GLU A 132 -24.96 6.21 -2.15
N ARG A 133 -23.75 5.66 -2.25
CA ARG A 133 -23.45 4.39 -2.93
C ARG A 133 -22.34 3.61 -2.21
N TYR A 134 -22.62 3.25 -0.96
CA TYR A 134 -21.73 2.41 -0.14
C TYR A 134 -22.10 0.93 -0.33
N GLU A 135 -21.42 0.24 -1.26
CA GLU A 135 -21.85 -1.09 -1.75
C GLU A 135 -20.91 -2.23 -1.32
N THR A 136 -19.77 -1.92 -0.70
CA THR A 136 -18.82 -2.92 -0.20
C THR A 136 -19.41 -3.76 0.93
N ALA A 137 -19.05 -5.05 0.93
CA ALA A 137 -19.38 -5.97 2.01
C ALA A 137 -18.42 -5.87 3.22
N CYS A 138 -17.26 -5.20 3.06
CA CYS A 138 -16.23 -5.15 4.09
C CYS A 138 -15.55 -3.78 4.12
N ASP A 139 -14.47 -3.62 3.37
CA ASP A 139 -13.64 -2.42 3.38
C ASP A 139 -13.94 -1.49 2.18
N PRO A 140 -13.80 -0.17 2.35
CA PRO A 140 -14.08 0.82 1.32
C PRO A 140 -13.11 0.72 0.15
N ARG A 141 -13.61 0.56 -1.07
CA ARG A 141 -12.81 0.38 -2.29
C ARG A 141 -12.60 1.71 -3.01
N LEU A 142 -11.55 1.79 -3.82
CA LEU A 142 -11.43 2.84 -4.83
C LEU A 142 -12.52 2.65 -5.89
N ASN A 143 -13.19 3.73 -6.26
CA ASN A 143 -14.09 3.72 -7.41
C ASN A 143 -13.28 3.75 -8.73
N ARG A 144 -13.99 3.68 -9.85
CA ARG A 144 -13.39 3.69 -11.20
C ARG A 144 -12.45 4.87 -11.44
N GLU A 145 -12.86 6.09 -11.07
CA GLU A 145 -12.10 7.31 -11.34
C GLU A 145 -10.86 7.39 -10.46
N GLN A 146 -11.02 7.15 -9.15
CA GLN A 146 -9.91 7.08 -8.21
C GLN A 146 -8.88 6.01 -8.61
N SER A 147 -9.34 4.86 -9.12
CA SER A 147 -8.45 3.78 -9.56
C SER A 147 -7.59 4.17 -10.77
N LEU A 148 -8.18 4.86 -11.74
CA LEU A 148 -7.46 5.37 -12.91
C LEU A 148 -6.50 6.50 -12.52
N GLU A 149 -6.94 7.41 -11.66
CA GLU A 149 -6.11 8.50 -11.13
C GLU A 149 -4.87 7.95 -10.42
N LEU A 150 -5.05 6.97 -9.52
CA LEU A 150 -3.94 6.29 -8.86
C LEU A 150 -2.97 5.65 -9.87
N ALA A 151 -3.49 5.01 -10.93
CA ALA A 151 -2.64 4.38 -11.94
C ALA A 151 -1.73 5.40 -12.67
N PHE A 152 -2.25 6.59 -13.02
CA PHE A 152 -1.45 7.65 -13.63
C PHE A 152 -0.39 8.19 -12.67
N LEU A 153 -0.77 8.46 -11.41
CA LEU A 153 0.17 8.94 -10.40
C LEU A 153 1.29 7.95 -10.13
N VAL A 154 1.00 6.64 -10.09
CA VAL A 154 2.03 5.59 -9.96
C VAL A 154 2.90 5.49 -11.20
N ALA A 155 2.33 5.68 -12.40
CA ALA A 155 3.12 5.74 -13.62
C ALA A 155 4.14 6.89 -13.61
N ASP A 156 3.75 8.07 -13.11
CA ASP A 156 4.67 9.20 -12.95
C ASP A 156 5.79 8.86 -11.95
N MET A 157 5.46 8.25 -10.82
CA MET A 157 6.45 7.82 -9.81
C MET A 157 7.45 6.78 -10.32
N LEU A 158 7.06 5.97 -11.31
CA LEU A 158 7.94 4.98 -11.96
C LEU A 158 8.92 5.60 -12.95
N ILE A 159 8.56 6.74 -13.55
CA ILE A 159 9.36 7.42 -14.57
C ILE A 159 10.32 8.45 -13.94
N GLU A 160 9.98 8.98 -12.76
CA GLU A 160 10.89 9.81 -11.96
C GLU A 160 12.19 9.07 -11.62
N LYS A 161 13.32 9.73 -11.86
CA LYS A 161 14.67 9.25 -11.53
C LYS A 161 15.18 9.88 -10.24
#